data_AF-A0A0M0KBC3-F1
#
_entry.id   AF-A0A0M0KBC3-F1
#
_cell.length_a   1.000
_cell.length_b   1.000
_cell.length_c   1.000
_cell.angle_alpha   90.00
_cell.angle_beta   90.00
_cell.angle_gamma   90.00
#
_symmetry.space_group_name_H-M   'P 1'
#
loop_
_entity.id
_entity.type
_entity.pdbx_description
1 polymer ?
#
loop_
_entity_poly.entity_id
_entity_poly.type
_entity_poly.pdbx_seq_one_letter_code
_entity_poly.pdbx_strand_id
1 'polypeptide(L)'
;MVVDLFPDPIIVKIGGNEFTPAPTRYPYEIEQPASYTAATVTPWPDIASTIFAPCSEGDLLATLFLGVALALGPDFILAPSGLVSDEGIRPGHALEAVVGELVTPDAQWLKDRKEKLAATAPPLVRLLVLLPFLAAGLILSRLLLVTLEDPSFVISIGIISCLGGGTVEVIRQPLPTRAERDLRATLYDDFLLFSSERLELGGRCHEREVVAAFRRFYPRYRYADMARSADGVSVADDDIADRLREWNARMGRPAQRTSSGFWKGISVVHATALVET
;
A
#
# COMPACT_ATOMS: atom_id res chain seq x y z
N MET A 1 -54.21 -24.89 7.30
CA MET A 1 -53.05 -25.80 7.33
C MET A 1 -51.90 -24.97 7.89
N VAL A 2 -51.56 -25.16 9.17
CA VAL A 2 -50.45 -24.44 9.82
C VAL A 2 -49.19 -25.20 9.44
N VAL A 3 -48.31 -24.58 8.64
CA VAL A 3 -46.99 -25.13 8.35
C VAL A 3 -46.11 -24.74 9.52
N ASP A 4 -45.77 -25.72 10.35
CA ASP A 4 -44.80 -25.53 11.41
C ASP A 4 -43.42 -25.37 10.78
N LEU A 5 -42.89 -24.15 10.82
CA LEU A 5 -41.60 -23.80 10.23
C LEU A 5 -40.42 -24.24 11.11
N PHE A 6 -40.69 -24.78 12.31
CA PHE A 6 -39.67 -25.18 13.28
C PHE A 6 -39.95 -26.60 13.79
N PRO A 7 -39.57 -27.64 13.02
CA PRO A 7 -39.65 -29.02 13.49
C PRO A 7 -38.80 -29.20 14.76
N ASP A 8 -39.21 -30.18 15.58
CA ASP A 8 -38.66 -30.50 16.92
C ASP A 8 -37.15 -30.25 17.07
N PRO A 9 -36.70 -29.76 18.23
CA PRO A 9 -35.31 -29.34 18.44
C PRO A 9 -34.33 -30.47 18.11
N ILE A 10 -33.45 -30.21 17.13
CA ILE A 10 -32.39 -31.14 16.74
C ILE A 10 -31.43 -31.28 17.93
N ILE A 11 -31.35 -32.48 18.51
CA ILE A 11 -30.39 -32.78 19.58
C ILE A 11 -28.99 -32.80 18.95
N VAL A 12 -28.17 -31.80 19.28
CA VAL A 12 -26.80 -31.70 18.78
C VAL A 12 -25.86 -32.43 19.73
N LYS A 13 -25.16 -33.45 19.23
CA LYS A 13 -24.09 -34.15 19.99
C LYS A 13 -22.75 -33.51 19.66
N ILE A 14 -22.09 -32.92 20.66
CA ILE A 14 -20.73 -32.38 20.53
C ILE A 14 -19.83 -33.13 21.51
N GLY A 15 -18.87 -33.90 20.99
CA GLY A 15 -17.90 -34.65 21.82
C GLY A 15 -18.52 -35.78 22.66
N GLY A 16 -19.61 -36.39 22.20
CA GLY A 16 -20.29 -37.49 22.91
C GLY A 16 -21.27 -37.05 24.00
N ASN A 17 -21.29 -35.76 24.34
CA ASN A 17 -22.29 -35.18 25.24
C ASN A 17 -23.47 -34.64 24.43
N GLU A 18 -24.68 -34.98 24.87
CA GLU A 18 -25.92 -34.46 24.31
C GLU A 18 -26.14 -33.05 24.83
N PHE A 19 -26.20 -32.07 23.93
CA PHE A 19 -26.49 -30.69 24.28
C PHE A 19 -27.93 -30.38 23.88
N THR A 20 -28.82 -30.33 24.87
CA THR A 20 -30.18 -29.85 24.68
C THR A 20 -30.14 -28.32 24.71
N PRO A 21 -30.40 -27.62 23.60
CA PRO A 21 -30.43 -26.17 23.62
C PRO A 21 -31.49 -25.72 24.64
N ALA A 22 -31.15 -24.72 25.47
CA ALA A 22 -32.11 -24.13 26.38
C ALA A 22 -33.31 -23.65 25.55
N PRO A 23 -34.56 -23.91 25.99
CA PRO A 23 -35.74 -23.52 25.23
C PRO A 23 -35.70 -22.02 25.00
N THR A 24 -35.53 -21.61 23.73
CA THR A 24 -35.65 -20.22 23.33
C THR A 24 -37.10 -19.81 23.50
N ARG A 25 -37.45 -19.33 24.70
CA ARG A 25 -38.69 -18.58 24.89
C ARG A 25 -38.51 -17.27 24.15
N TYR A 26 -38.95 -17.24 22.89
CA TYR A 26 -39.31 -15.96 22.30
C TYR A 26 -40.39 -15.37 23.21
N PRO A 27 -40.18 -14.16 23.77
CA PRO A 27 -41.23 -13.51 24.52
C PRO A 27 -42.41 -13.31 23.56
N TYR A 28 -43.51 -14.05 23.79
CA TYR A 28 -44.76 -13.87 23.04
C TYR A 28 -45.31 -12.45 23.22
N GLU A 29 -44.91 -11.81 24.32
CA GLU A 29 -45.13 -10.42 24.61
C GLU A 29 -43.74 -9.76 24.72
N ILE A 30 -43.29 -9.12 23.64
CA ILE A 30 -42.30 -8.06 23.80
C ILE A 30 -43.01 -7.02 24.67
N GLU A 31 -42.64 -6.92 25.95
CA GLU A 31 -43.13 -5.86 26.82
C GLU A 31 -42.91 -4.55 26.08
N GLN A 32 -44.00 -3.97 25.57
CA GLN A 32 -43.95 -2.66 24.99
C GLN A 32 -43.48 -1.74 26.13
N PRO A 33 -42.37 -1.02 25.99
CA PRO A 33 -41.93 -0.12 27.04
C PRO A 33 -43.11 0.79 27.40
N ALA A 34 -43.47 0.83 28.69
CA ALA A 34 -44.67 1.51 29.19
C ALA A 34 -44.74 2.99 28.77
N SER A 35 -43.59 3.58 28.44
CA SER A 35 -43.48 4.79 27.65
C SER A 35 -42.95 4.48 26.25
N TYR A 36 -43.82 4.54 25.25
CA TYR A 36 -43.38 4.99 23.94
C TYR A 36 -42.96 6.44 24.10
N THR A 37 -41.69 6.69 24.41
CA THR A 37 -41.10 7.96 24.01
C THR A 37 -41.16 7.91 22.50
N ALA A 38 -42.22 8.46 21.92
CA ALA A 38 -42.27 8.74 20.49
C ALA A 38 -40.90 9.30 20.13
N ALA A 39 -40.31 8.87 19.02
CA ALA A 39 -39.09 9.48 18.51
C ALA A 39 -39.38 10.97 18.33
N THR A 40 -39.17 11.74 19.39
CA THR A 40 -39.33 13.18 19.40
C THR A 40 -38.26 13.61 18.45
N VAL A 41 -38.65 14.27 17.37
CA VAL A 41 -37.71 14.96 16.49
C VAL A 41 -36.83 15.78 17.41
N THR A 42 -35.58 15.32 17.61
CA THR A 42 -34.62 16.06 18.40
C THR A 42 -34.48 17.39 17.66
N PRO A 43 -34.69 18.53 18.35
CA PRO A 43 -34.47 19.81 17.71
C PRO A 43 -33.03 19.81 17.20
N TRP A 44 -32.84 20.23 15.95
CA TRP A 44 -31.52 20.27 15.34
C TRP A 44 -30.54 20.93 16.32
N PRO A 45 -29.40 20.29 16.61
CA PRO A 45 -28.43 20.87 17.52
C PRO A 45 -28.03 22.25 17.02
N ASP A 46 -27.89 23.21 17.93
CA ASP A 46 -27.43 24.54 17.56
C ASP A 46 -25.99 24.43 17.02
N ILE A 47 -25.91 24.47 15.69
CA ILE A 47 -24.69 24.29 14.91
C ILE A 47 -23.63 25.29 15.35
N ALA A 48 -24.02 26.54 15.61
CA ALA A 48 -23.09 27.57 16.03
C ALA A 48 -22.53 27.25 17.42
N SER A 49 -23.39 26.87 18.37
CA SER A 49 -22.95 26.49 19.72
C SER A 49 -21.98 25.29 19.71
N THR A 50 -22.20 24.32 18.82
CA THR A 50 -21.40 23.09 18.76
C THR A 50 -20.05 23.34 18.08
N ILE A 51 -20.03 24.09 16.97
CA ILE A 51 -18.80 24.39 16.23
C ILE A 51 -17.87 25.28 17.04
N PHE A 52 -18.42 26.30 17.72
CA PHE A 52 -17.63 27.26 18.50
C PHE A 52 -17.47 26.88 19.97
N ALA A 53 -17.96 25.71 20.39
CA ALA A 53 -17.73 25.20 21.74
C ALA A 53 -16.21 25.05 22.02
N PRO A 54 -15.77 25.28 23.27
CA PRO A 54 -14.42 24.91 23.70
C PRO A 54 -14.10 23.45 23.39
N CYS A 55 -12.85 23.15 23.03
CA CYS A 55 -12.42 21.77 22.80
C CYS A 55 -12.37 21.01 24.11
N SER A 56 -13.10 19.89 24.18
CA SER A 56 -12.94 18.88 25.22
C SER A 56 -11.75 17.97 24.90
N GLU A 57 -11.32 17.15 25.87
CA GLU A 57 -10.25 16.16 25.65
C GLU A 57 -10.60 15.15 24.54
N GLY A 58 -11.87 14.72 24.48
CA GLY A 58 -12.36 13.83 23.43
C GLY A 58 -12.29 14.46 22.04
N ASP A 59 -12.55 15.77 21.94
CA ASP A 59 -12.44 16.50 20.68
C ASP A 59 -11.00 16.54 20.17
N LEU A 60 -10.01 16.66 21.06
CA LEU A 60 -8.60 16.67 20.69
C LEU A 60 -8.16 15.33 20.10
N LEU A 61 -8.62 14.21 20.68
CA LEU A 61 -8.34 12.88 20.16
C LEU A 61 -8.99 12.65 18.80
N ALA A 62 -10.29 12.97 18.65
CA ALA A 62 -10.98 12.87 17.37
C ALA A 62 -10.29 13.73 16.30
N THR A 63 -9.93 14.97 16.65
CA THR A 63 -9.22 15.91 15.78
C THR A 63 -7.88 15.37 15.31
N LEU A 64 -7.09 14.78 16.22
CA LEU A 64 -5.81 14.19 15.89
C LEU A 64 -5.98 13.06 14.88
N PHE A 65 -6.86 12.09 15.15
CA PHE A 65 -7.03 10.93 14.28
C PHE A 65 -7.64 11.30 12.93
N LEU A 66 -8.65 12.16 12.90
CA LEU A 66 -9.25 12.65 11.66
C LEU A 66 -8.26 13.49 10.85
N GLY A 67 -7.48 14.35 11.50
CA GLY A 67 -6.45 15.15 10.83
C GLY A 67 -5.36 14.28 10.22
N VAL A 68 -4.85 13.28 10.95
CA VAL A 68 -3.90 12.32 10.41
C VAL A 68 -4.51 11.51 9.25
N ALA A 69 -5.76 11.07 9.38
CA ALA A 69 -6.44 10.36 8.30
C ALA A 69 -6.58 11.22 7.03
N LEU A 70 -6.93 12.51 7.17
CA LEU A 70 -6.99 13.44 6.04
C LEU A 70 -5.61 13.67 5.39
N ALA A 71 -4.55 13.73 6.19
CA ALA A 71 -3.18 13.86 5.69
C ALA A 71 -2.75 12.62 4.87
N LEU A 72 -3.14 11.42 5.32
CA LEU A 72 -2.87 10.15 4.63
C LEU A 72 -3.66 10.00 3.33
N GLY A 73 -4.87 10.57 3.28
CA GLY A 73 -5.71 10.64 2.09
C GLY A 73 -6.91 9.68 2.11
N PRO A 74 -7.83 9.82 1.14
CA PRO A 74 -9.12 9.13 1.15
C PRO A 74 -9.07 7.68 0.66
N ASP A 75 -7.92 7.20 0.18
CA ASP A 75 -7.81 5.91 -0.49
C ASP A 75 -8.26 4.72 0.38
N PHE A 76 -8.23 4.84 1.71
CA PHE A 76 -8.78 3.80 2.60
C PHE A 76 -10.30 3.65 2.49
N ILE A 77 -11.01 4.72 2.14
CA ILE A 77 -12.46 4.70 1.89
C ILE A 77 -12.75 4.05 0.54
N LEU A 78 -11.84 4.23 -0.43
CA LEU A 78 -11.97 3.74 -1.79
C LEU A 78 -11.44 2.30 -1.96
N ALA A 79 -10.63 1.81 -1.02
CA ALA A 79 -10.05 0.48 -1.08
C ALA A 79 -11.08 -0.65 -1.19
N PRO A 80 -12.20 -0.66 -0.42
CA PRO A 80 -13.22 -1.71 -0.54
C PRO A 80 -13.91 -1.76 -1.91
N SER A 81 -13.96 -0.64 -2.63
CA SER A 81 -14.57 -0.57 -3.97
C SER A 81 -13.56 -0.83 -5.10
N GLY A 82 -12.30 -1.11 -4.78
CA GLY A 82 -11.23 -1.29 -5.78
C GLY A 82 -10.87 0.00 -6.51
N LEU A 83 -11.27 1.17 -5.99
CA LEU A 83 -11.03 2.49 -6.58
C LEU A 83 -9.78 3.16 -5.99
N VAL A 84 -8.81 2.37 -5.54
CA VAL A 84 -7.52 2.91 -5.08
C VAL A 84 -6.80 3.51 -6.28
N SER A 85 -6.41 4.78 -6.18
CA SER A 85 -5.63 5.43 -7.24
C SER A 85 -4.29 4.71 -7.42
N ASP A 86 -3.88 4.44 -8.67
CA ASP A 86 -2.60 3.79 -8.99
C ASP A 86 -1.40 4.58 -8.43
N GLU A 87 -1.48 5.91 -8.43
CA GLU A 87 -0.46 6.79 -7.84
C GLU A 87 -0.73 7.12 -6.36
N GLY A 88 -1.95 6.83 -5.89
CA GLY A 88 -2.45 7.14 -4.56
C GLY A 88 -2.70 8.64 -4.34
N ILE A 89 -3.89 9.02 -3.89
CA ILE A 89 -4.13 10.41 -3.51
C ILE A 89 -3.50 10.63 -2.13
N ARG A 90 -2.42 11.42 -2.07
CA ARG A 90 -1.67 11.70 -0.83
C ARG A 90 -1.62 13.20 -0.54
N PRO A 91 -2.67 13.78 0.04
CA PRO A 91 -2.75 15.23 0.29
C PRO A 91 -1.58 15.72 1.15
N GLY A 92 -1.19 14.96 2.17
CA GLY A 92 -0.02 15.27 3.00
C GLY A 92 1.28 15.32 2.21
N HIS A 93 1.52 14.34 1.33
CA HIS A 93 2.72 14.33 0.49
C HIS A 93 2.75 15.49 -0.53
N ALA A 94 1.60 15.83 -1.10
CA ALA A 94 1.47 16.96 -2.02
C ALA A 94 1.76 18.29 -1.29
N LEU A 95 1.20 18.46 -0.09
CA LEU A 95 1.44 19.65 0.71
C LEU A 95 2.87 19.74 1.25
N GLU A 96 3.52 18.60 1.57
CA GLU A 96 4.94 18.55 1.88
C GLU A 96 5.81 19.11 0.76
N ALA A 97 5.46 18.88 -0.52
CA ALA A 97 6.21 19.47 -1.64
C ALA A 97 6.06 21.00 -1.67
N VAL A 98 4.85 21.52 -1.49
CA VAL A 98 4.58 22.97 -1.46
C VAL A 98 5.27 23.65 -0.29
N VAL A 99 5.12 23.10 0.93
CA VAL A 99 5.78 23.64 2.13
C VAL A 99 7.30 23.49 2.01
N GLY A 100 7.79 22.39 1.42
CA GLY A 100 9.21 22.16 1.17
C GLY A 100 9.83 23.20 0.23
N GLU A 101 9.12 23.61 -0.81
CA GLU A 101 9.56 24.68 -1.72
C GLU A 101 9.71 26.03 -1.00
N LEU A 102 8.84 26.30 -0.02
CA LEU A 102 8.88 27.55 0.76
C LEU A 102 9.98 27.55 1.82
N VAL A 103 10.18 26.42 2.51
CA VAL A 103 11.08 26.34 3.68
C VAL A 103 12.48 25.89 3.30
N THR A 104 12.63 24.98 2.33
CA THR A 104 13.91 24.40 1.94
C THR A 104 14.00 24.19 0.40
N PRO A 105 14.03 25.26 -0.41
CA PRO A 105 13.93 25.17 -1.86
C PRO A 105 15.05 24.35 -2.52
N ASP A 106 16.26 24.40 -1.98
CA ASP A 106 17.44 23.74 -2.55
C ASP A 106 17.69 22.33 -2.01
N ALA A 107 16.83 21.83 -1.12
CA ALA A 107 17.08 20.57 -0.43
C ALA A 107 16.94 19.35 -1.35
N GLN A 108 17.84 18.39 -1.18
CA GLN A 108 17.89 17.18 -2.02
C GLN A 108 16.61 16.34 -1.94
N TRP A 109 16.01 16.21 -0.75
CA TRP A 109 14.79 15.43 -0.55
C TRP A 109 13.62 15.95 -1.40
N LEU A 110 13.57 17.25 -1.68
CA LEU A 110 12.53 17.88 -2.49
C LEU A 110 12.71 17.52 -3.97
N LYS A 111 13.95 17.52 -4.45
CA LYS A 111 14.31 17.04 -5.81
C LYS A 111 13.96 15.56 -5.96
N ASP A 112 14.33 14.75 -4.99
CA ASP A 112 14.02 13.33 -4.96
C ASP A 112 12.51 13.07 -5.05
N ARG A 113 11.69 13.85 -4.33
CA ARG A 113 10.23 13.75 -4.44
C ARG A 113 9.66 14.17 -5.79
N LYS A 114 10.19 15.24 -6.39
CA LYS A 114 9.79 15.65 -7.76
C LYS A 114 10.10 14.57 -8.78
N GLU A 115 11.15 13.78 -8.54
CA GLU A 115 11.53 12.63 -9.35
C GLU A 115 10.79 11.32 -8.98
N LYS A 116 9.76 11.38 -8.13
CA LYS A 116 9.01 10.21 -7.61
C LYS A 116 9.90 9.18 -6.89
N LEU A 117 10.93 9.64 -6.18
CA LEU A 117 11.80 8.79 -5.36
C LEU A 117 11.37 8.80 -3.88
N ALA A 118 11.74 7.76 -3.16
CA ALA A 118 11.60 7.72 -1.71
C ALA A 118 12.49 8.78 -1.05
N ALA A 119 11.86 9.78 -0.44
CA ALA A 119 12.54 10.80 0.33
C ALA A 119 11.71 11.27 1.53
N THR A 120 12.39 11.29 2.68
CA THR A 120 11.83 11.70 3.98
C THR A 120 11.95 13.20 4.11
N ALA A 121 10.81 13.89 4.21
CA ALA A 121 10.79 15.32 4.50
C ALA A 121 11.34 15.61 5.91
N PRO A 122 12.02 16.74 6.12
CA PRO A 122 12.48 17.15 7.45
C PRO A 122 11.34 17.21 8.46
N PRO A 123 11.59 16.92 9.76
CA PRO A 123 10.55 16.94 10.79
C PRO A 123 9.79 18.26 10.88
N LEU A 124 10.47 19.39 10.66
CA LEU A 124 9.84 20.71 10.64
C LEU A 124 8.81 20.84 9.51
N VAL A 125 9.12 20.38 8.30
CA VAL A 125 8.19 20.41 7.16
C VAL A 125 6.98 19.53 7.45
N ARG A 126 7.20 18.32 7.97
CA ARG A 126 6.12 17.40 8.39
C ARG A 126 5.19 18.02 9.41
N LEU A 127 5.76 18.69 10.42
CA LEU A 127 4.98 19.37 11.45
C LEU A 127 4.15 20.51 10.85
N LEU A 128 4.76 21.35 9.99
CA LEU A 128 4.05 22.45 9.33
C LEU A 128 2.91 21.96 8.42
N VAL A 129 3.11 20.82 7.75
CA VAL A 129 2.09 20.17 6.92
C VAL A 129 0.97 19.59 7.76
N LEU A 130 1.28 19.04 8.93
CA LEU A 130 0.28 18.43 9.81
C LEU A 130 -0.71 19.48 10.36
N LEU A 131 -0.27 20.71 10.62
CA LEU A 131 -1.10 21.78 11.18
C LEU A 131 -2.41 22.05 10.41
N PRO A 132 -2.42 22.29 9.09
CA PRO A 132 -3.66 22.50 8.33
C PRO A 132 -4.55 21.25 8.34
N PHE A 133 -3.99 20.04 8.38
CA PHE A 133 -4.80 18.82 8.50
C PHE A 133 -5.40 18.65 9.89
N LEU A 134 -4.70 19.05 10.97
CA LEU A 134 -5.28 19.10 12.30
C LEU A 134 -6.41 20.14 12.39
N ALA A 135 -6.23 21.31 11.78
CA ALA A 135 -7.28 22.32 11.70
C ALA A 135 -8.50 21.80 10.93
N ALA A 136 -8.29 21.13 9.79
CA ALA A 136 -9.37 20.49 9.03
C ALA A 136 -10.01 19.33 9.80
N GLY A 137 -9.22 18.54 10.53
CA GLY A 137 -9.67 17.47 11.41
C GLY A 137 -10.55 17.98 12.55
N LEU A 138 -10.25 19.16 13.09
CA LEU A 138 -11.07 19.83 14.11
C LEU A 138 -12.41 20.27 13.53
N ILE A 139 -12.39 20.90 12.36
CA ILE A 139 -13.63 21.32 11.68
C ILE A 139 -14.48 20.09 11.37
N LEU A 140 -13.87 19.03 10.83
CA LEU A 140 -14.55 17.79 10.51
C LEU A 140 -15.10 17.08 11.76
N SER A 141 -14.35 17.05 12.87
CA SER A 141 -14.84 16.46 14.12
C SER A 141 -16.05 17.20 14.66
N ARG A 142 -16.06 18.55 14.59
CA ARG A 142 -17.24 19.36 14.96
C ARG A 142 -18.44 19.09 14.07
N LEU A 143 -18.25 19.00 12.75
CA LEU A 143 -19.33 18.67 11.82
C LEU A 143 -19.89 17.26 12.09
N LEU A 144 -19.01 16.27 12.29
CA LEU A 144 -19.43 14.91 12.62
C LEU A 144 -20.20 14.86 13.95
N LEU A 145 -19.77 15.63 14.96
CA LEU A 145 -20.46 15.72 16.24
C LEU A 145 -21.87 16.32 16.10
N VAL A 146 -22.04 17.37 15.28
CA VAL A 146 -23.36 17.95 14.96
C VAL A 146 -24.26 16.91 14.27
N THR A 147 -23.70 16.07 13.40
CA THR A 147 -24.49 15.09 12.63
C THR A 147 -24.80 13.80 13.37
N LEU A 148 -23.90 13.35 14.25
CA LEU A 148 -23.96 12.03 14.88
C LEU A 148 -24.37 12.12 16.35
N GLU A 149 -24.25 13.31 16.96
CA GLU A 149 -24.63 13.60 18.36
C GLU A 149 -23.93 12.71 19.41
N ASP A 150 -22.96 11.88 19.02
CA ASP A 150 -22.21 10.98 19.89
C ASP A 150 -20.69 11.17 19.72
N PRO A 151 -20.00 11.78 20.71
CA PRO A 151 -18.56 11.99 20.65
C PRO A 151 -17.76 10.68 20.62
N SER A 152 -18.25 9.60 21.24
CA SER A 152 -17.57 8.30 21.25
C SER A 152 -17.53 7.70 19.85
N PHE A 153 -18.63 7.87 19.11
CA PHE A 153 -18.73 7.42 17.73
C PHE A 153 -17.83 8.24 16.79
N VAL A 154 -17.75 9.56 16.98
CA VAL A 154 -16.83 10.43 16.21
C VAL A 154 -15.36 10.02 16.43
N ILE A 155 -14.96 9.77 17.68
CA ILE A 155 -13.61 9.28 18.00
C ILE A 155 -13.35 7.94 17.30
N SER A 156 -14.31 7.03 17.35
CA SER A 156 -14.20 5.70 16.71
C SER A 156 -14.01 5.81 15.19
N ILE A 157 -14.76 6.68 14.52
CA ILE A 157 -14.58 6.98 13.08
C ILE A 157 -13.18 7.52 12.81
N GLY A 158 -12.69 8.44 13.65
CA GLY A 158 -11.34 8.98 13.54
C GLY A 158 -10.29 7.86 13.61
N ILE A 159 -10.36 7.00 14.62
CA ILE A 159 -9.43 5.87 14.82
C ILE A 159 -9.46 4.93 13.61
N ILE A 160 -10.65 4.49 13.19
CA ILE A 160 -10.79 3.57 12.04
C ILE A 160 -10.24 4.21 10.76
N SER A 161 -10.49 5.50 10.55
CA SER A 161 -9.99 6.23 9.38
C SER A 161 -8.46 6.34 9.39
N CYS A 162 -7.88 6.62 10.57
CA CYS A 162 -6.43 6.70 10.74
C CYS A 162 -5.76 5.34 10.50
N LEU A 163 -6.32 4.26 11.06
CA LEU A 163 -5.81 2.90 10.86
C LEU A 163 -5.97 2.45 9.41
N GLY A 164 -7.10 2.76 8.78
CA GLY A 164 -7.34 2.48 7.37
C GLY A 164 -6.32 3.19 6.48
N GLY A 165 -6.12 4.50 6.68
CA GLY A 165 -5.11 5.28 5.96
C GLY A 165 -3.70 4.72 6.17
N GLY A 166 -3.34 4.36 7.40
CA GLY A 166 -2.04 3.76 7.72
C GLY A 166 -1.85 2.39 7.07
N THR A 167 -2.89 1.56 7.05
CA THR A 167 -2.86 0.24 6.41
C THR A 167 -2.64 0.37 4.91
N VAL A 168 -3.35 1.31 4.26
CA VAL A 168 -3.16 1.61 2.83
C VAL A 168 -1.72 2.04 2.55
N GLU A 169 -1.11 2.83 3.43
CA GLU A 169 0.28 3.25 3.26
C GLU A 169 1.27 2.09 3.39
N VAL A 170 0.99 1.10 4.25
CA VAL A 170 1.83 -0.10 4.43
C VAL A 170 1.75 -1.05 3.24
N ILE A 171 0.57 -1.24 2.65
CA ILE A 171 0.39 -2.17 1.52
C ILE A 171 0.88 -1.59 0.19
N ARG A 172 1.02 -0.28 0.09
CA ARG A 172 1.50 0.39 -1.12
C ARG A 172 2.94 0.01 -1.39
N GLN A 173 3.28 -0.10 -2.68
CA GLN A 173 4.66 -0.33 -3.08
C GLN A 173 5.50 0.88 -2.68
N PRO A 174 6.63 0.67 -1.97
CA PRO A 174 7.52 1.76 -1.61
C PRO A 174 8.12 2.35 -2.88
N LEU A 175 8.26 3.68 -2.89
CA LEU A 175 8.99 4.35 -3.97
C LEU A 175 10.47 3.91 -3.93
N PRO A 176 11.13 3.76 -5.09
CA PRO A 176 12.53 3.39 -5.11
C PRO A 176 13.40 4.50 -4.52
N THR A 177 14.47 4.12 -3.86
CA THR A 177 15.49 5.09 -3.43
C THR A 177 16.31 5.58 -4.63
N ARG A 178 17.00 6.72 -4.50
CA ARG A 178 17.91 7.21 -5.56
C ARG A 178 18.98 6.17 -5.91
N ALA A 179 19.59 5.56 -4.90
CA ALA A 179 20.59 4.52 -5.08
C ALA A 179 20.03 3.30 -5.83
N GLU A 180 18.81 2.86 -5.51
CA GLU A 180 18.16 1.78 -6.25
C GLU A 180 17.87 2.15 -7.70
N ARG A 181 17.41 3.37 -7.97
CA ARG A 181 17.18 3.83 -9.35
C ARG A 181 18.49 3.88 -10.14
N ASP A 182 19.53 4.45 -9.56
CA ASP A 182 20.84 4.58 -10.21
C ASP A 182 21.48 3.20 -10.43
N LEU A 183 21.31 2.26 -9.49
CA LEU A 183 21.69 0.87 -9.65
C LEU A 183 20.90 0.19 -10.78
N ARG A 184 19.57 0.38 -10.84
CA ARG A 184 18.73 -0.17 -11.90
C ARG A 184 19.12 0.36 -13.28
N ALA A 185 19.45 1.65 -13.39
CA ALA A 185 19.94 2.26 -14.62
C ALA A 185 21.29 1.66 -15.04
N THR A 186 22.25 1.58 -14.10
CA THR A 186 23.57 0.99 -14.35
C THR A 186 23.46 -0.47 -14.77
N LEU A 187 22.61 -1.26 -14.07
CA LEU A 187 22.36 -2.66 -14.40
C LEU A 187 21.74 -2.82 -15.78
N TYR A 188 20.86 -1.89 -16.18
CA TYR A 188 20.27 -1.89 -17.52
C TYR A 188 21.32 -1.65 -18.60
N ASP A 189 22.16 -0.63 -18.44
CA ASP A 189 23.24 -0.31 -19.40
C ASP A 189 24.24 -1.47 -19.52
N ASP A 190 24.65 -2.06 -18.39
CA ASP A 190 25.46 -3.27 -18.36
C ASP A 190 24.80 -4.44 -19.07
N PHE A 191 23.50 -4.64 -18.82
CA PHE A 191 22.77 -5.73 -19.47
C PHE A 191 22.69 -5.53 -20.99
N LEU A 192 22.54 -4.30 -21.46
CA LEU A 192 22.59 -4.01 -22.89
C LEU A 192 23.94 -4.38 -23.49
N LEU A 193 25.05 -3.99 -22.85
CA LEU A 193 26.39 -4.36 -23.32
C LEU A 193 26.57 -5.89 -23.33
N PHE A 194 26.25 -6.56 -22.23
CA PHE A 194 26.26 -8.03 -22.17
C PHE A 194 25.41 -8.67 -23.26
N SER A 195 24.20 -8.15 -23.51
CA SER A 195 23.30 -8.69 -24.53
C SER A 195 23.89 -8.58 -25.93
N SER A 196 24.61 -7.49 -26.22
CA SER A 196 25.25 -7.28 -27.52
C SER A 196 26.44 -8.20 -27.76
N GLU A 197 27.14 -8.63 -26.71
CA GLU A 197 28.34 -9.47 -26.82
C GLU A 197 28.07 -10.96 -26.62
N ARG A 198 27.07 -11.32 -25.80
CA ARG A 198 26.89 -12.69 -25.29
C ARG A 198 25.53 -13.29 -25.59
N LEU A 199 24.57 -12.53 -26.09
CA LEU A 199 23.26 -13.07 -26.48
C LEU A 199 23.12 -13.10 -27.99
N GLU A 200 22.72 -14.25 -28.51
CA GLU A 200 22.38 -14.43 -29.91
C GLU A 200 20.87 -14.67 -30.04
N LEU A 201 20.29 -14.09 -31.10
CA LEU A 201 18.92 -14.36 -31.50
C LEU A 201 18.87 -15.70 -32.23
N GLY A 202 18.60 -16.76 -31.49
CA GLY A 202 18.58 -18.13 -32.00
C GLY A 202 18.58 -19.15 -30.88
N GLY A 203 18.42 -20.43 -31.21
CA GLY A 203 18.60 -21.51 -30.24
C GLY A 203 17.59 -21.52 -29.08
N ARG A 204 18.04 -22.08 -27.95
CA ARG A 204 17.26 -22.23 -26.72
C ARG A 204 18.19 -22.20 -25.51
N CYS A 205 17.91 -21.36 -24.53
CA CYS A 205 18.63 -21.34 -23.26
C CYS A 205 17.67 -21.25 -22.07
N HIS A 206 18.13 -21.66 -20.90
CA HIS A 206 17.39 -21.45 -19.65
C HIS A 206 17.69 -20.05 -19.09
N GLU A 207 16.71 -19.40 -18.45
CA GLU A 207 16.88 -18.07 -17.83
C GLU A 207 18.08 -18.02 -16.87
N ARG A 208 18.25 -19.06 -16.05
CA ARG A 208 19.42 -19.20 -15.15
C ARG A 208 20.77 -19.31 -15.88
N GLU A 209 20.81 -19.81 -17.11
CA GLU A 209 22.06 -19.85 -17.90
C GLU A 209 22.46 -18.44 -18.32
N VAL A 210 21.49 -17.61 -18.70
CA VAL A 210 21.70 -16.20 -19.02
C VAL A 210 22.19 -15.45 -17.78
N VAL A 211 21.54 -15.63 -16.63
CA VAL A 211 21.96 -15.03 -15.37
C VAL A 211 23.38 -15.45 -14.99
N ALA A 212 23.70 -16.74 -15.08
CA ALA A 212 25.04 -17.25 -14.81
C ALA A 212 26.09 -16.69 -15.77
N ALA A 213 25.75 -16.53 -17.04
CA ALA A 213 26.63 -15.91 -18.03
C ALA A 213 26.85 -14.42 -17.76
N PHE A 214 25.79 -13.69 -17.39
CA PHE A 214 25.86 -12.28 -17.01
C PHE A 214 26.78 -12.07 -15.80
N ARG A 215 26.61 -12.87 -14.73
CA ARG A 215 27.47 -12.81 -13.52
C ARG A 215 28.93 -13.20 -13.79
N ARG A 216 29.19 -14.02 -14.83
CA ARG A 216 30.56 -14.31 -15.29
C ARG A 216 31.16 -13.17 -16.08
N PHE A 217 30.34 -12.49 -16.87
CA PHE A 217 30.74 -11.34 -17.70
C PHE A 217 31.01 -10.09 -16.85
N TYR A 218 30.21 -9.86 -15.81
CA TYR A 218 30.41 -8.79 -14.82
C TYR A 218 30.69 -9.37 -13.43
N PRO A 219 31.98 -9.58 -13.06
CA PRO A 219 32.35 -10.10 -11.75
C PRO A 219 31.82 -9.27 -10.57
N ARG A 220 31.54 -7.98 -10.76
CA ARG A 220 30.92 -7.10 -9.74
C ARG A 220 29.55 -7.60 -9.25
N TYR A 221 28.81 -8.33 -10.09
CA TYR A 221 27.54 -8.94 -9.75
C TYR A 221 27.69 -10.43 -9.45
N ARG A 222 28.86 -10.92 -9.04
CA ARG A 222 29.06 -12.37 -8.82
C ARG A 222 28.16 -12.92 -7.71
N TYR A 223 27.88 -12.14 -6.68
CA TYR A 223 27.10 -12.57 -5.52
C TYR A 223 25.70 -11.96 -5.53
N ALA A 224 24.70 -12.78 -5.17
CA ALA A 224 23.32 -12.33 -5.00
C ALA A 224 23.07 -11.72 -3.61
N ASP A 225 24.00 -11.97 -2.66
CA ASP A 225 23.93 -11.50 -1.28
C ASP A 225 24.90 -10.35 -1.03
N MET A 226 24.40 -9.25 -0.44
CA MET A 226 25.20 -8.06 -0.09
C MET A 226 26.41 -8.39 0.77
N ALA A 227 26.26 -9.32 1.73
CA ALA A 227 27.32 -9.67 2.68
C ALA A 227 28.59 -10.23 2.02
N ARG A 228 28.51 -10.66 0.76
CA ARG A 228 29.62 -11.27 0.01
C ARG A 228 30.13 -10.39 -1.12
N SER A 229 29.46 -9.27 -1.40
CA SER A 229 29.88 -8.35 -2.45
C SER A 229 31.02 -7.46 -1.93
N ALA A 230 32.19 -7.56 -2.56
CA ALA A 230 33.35 -6.73 -2.23
C ALA A 230 33.08 -5.23 -2.46
N ASP A 231 32.22 -4.92 -3.43
CA ASP A 231 31.87 -3.55 -3.83
C ASP A 231 30.57 -3.06 -3.14
N GLY A 232 29.97 -3.88 -2.28
CA GLY A 232 28.70 -3.57 -1.61
C GLY A 232 27.46 -3.60 -2.53
N VAL A 233 27.62 -3.93 -3.81
CA VAL A 233 26.53 -4.00 -4.78
C VAL A 233 26.02 -5.43 -4.89
N SER A 234 24.73 -5.63 -4.65
CA SER A 234 24.07 -6.92 -4.77
C SER A 234 22.84 -6.81 -5.65
N VAL A 235 22.69 -7.76 -6.58
CA VAL A 235 21.59 -7.79 -7.53
C VAL A 235 20.96 -9.18 -7.47
N ALA A 236 19.63 -9.25 -7.35
CA ALA A 236 18.92 -10.52 -7.33
C ALA A 236 18.94 -11.17 -8.72
N ASP A 237 18.85 -12.50 -8.79
CA ASP A 237 18.75 -13.20 -10.08
C ASP A 237 17.51 -12.76 -10.86
N ASP A 238 16.42 -12.47 -10.15
CA ASP A 238 15.16 -12.00 -10.75
C ASP A 238 15.31 -10.63 -11.41
N ASP A 239 16.13 -9.72 -10.86
CA ASP A 239 16.38 -8.40 -11.47
C ASP A 239 17.06 -8.56 -12.83
N ILE A 240 18.06 -9.45 -12.94
CA ILE A 240 18.77 -9.74 -14.20
C ILE A 240 17.81 -10.42 -15.19
N ALA A 241 16.99 -11.35 -14.70
CA ALA A 241 15.98 -12.02 -15.52
C ALA A 241 14.91 -11.05 -16.04
N ASP A 242 14.52 -10.04 -15.26
CA ASP A 242 13.61 -8.99 -15.69
C ASP A 242 14.23 -8.12 -16.79
N ARG A 243 15.54 -7.83 -16.72
CA ARG A 243 16.24 -7.15 -17.83
C ARG A 243 16.26 -7.97 -19.10
N LEU A 244 16.41 -9.30 -19.01
CA LEU A 244 16.29 -10.19 -20.15
C LEU A 244 14.88 -10.13 -20.77
N ARG A 245 13.83 -10.15 -19.94
CA ARG A 245 12.42 -10.05 -20.41
C ARG A 245 12.17 -8.71 -21.10
N GLU A 246 12.62 -7.61 -20.49
CA GLU A 246 12.48 -6.26 -21.02
C GLU A 246 13.24 -6.09 -22.34
N TRP A 247 14.49 -6.54 -22.40
CA TRP A 247 15.30 -6.56 -23.62
C TRP A 247 14.60 -7.34 -24.74
N ASN A 248 14.14 -8.57 -24.45
CA ASN A 248 13.48 -9.42 -25.43
C ASN A 248 12.16 -8.80 -25.96
N ALA A 249 11.39 -8.13 -25.09
CA ALA A 249 10.16 -7.46 -25.48
C ALA A 249 10.39 -6.28 -26.44
N ARG A 250 11.56 -5.64 -26.37
CA ARG A 250 11.96 -4.54 -27.27
C ARG A 250 12.52 -5.04 -28.61
N MET A 251 12.87 -6.32 -28.72
CA MET A 251 13.33 -6.90 -29.97
C MET A 251 12.16 -7.07 -30.94
N GLY A 252 12.37 -6.76 -32.22
CA GLY A 252 11.31 -6.82 -33.24
C GLY A 252 10.70 -8.22 -33.47
N ARG A 253 11.32 -9.28 -32.93
CA ARG A 253 10.80 -10.65 -32.87
C ARG A 253 11.05 -11.22 -31.47
N PRO A 254 10.14 -11.01 -30.50
CA PRO A 254 10.34 -11.47 -29.14
C PRO A 254 10.38 -13.01 -29.09
N ALA A 255 11.42 -13.55 -28.44
CA ALA A 255 11.54 -14.96 -28.12
C ALA A 255 10.43 -15.39 -27.15
N GLN A 256 10.04 -16.67 -27.23
CA GLN A 256 8.97 -17.22 -26.40
C GLN A 256 9.53 -17.85 -25.12
N ARG A 257 8.98 -17.46 -23.97
CA ARG A 257 9.30 -18.06 -22.67
C ARG A 257 8.37 -19.23 -22.37
N THR A 258 8.91 -20.35 -21.92
CA THR A 258 8.12 -21.48 -21.40
C THR A 258 7.79 -21.27 -19.91
N SER A 259 6.77 -21.96 -19.41
CA SER A 259 6.46 -21.99 -17.96
C SER A 259 7.60 -22.52 -17.10
N SER A 260 8.48 -23.33 -17.68
CA SER A 260 9.71 -23.85 -17.04
C SER A 260 10.91 -22.91 -17.10
N GLY A 261 10.77 -21.68 -17.62
CA GLY A 261 11.85 -20.68 -17.65
C GLY A 261 12.85 -20.82 -18.80
N PHE A 262 12.54 -21.60 -19.85
CA PHE A 262 13.34 -21.65 -21.07
C PHE A 262 12.90 -20.58 -22.06
N TRP A 263 13.87 -19.98 -22.76
CA TRP A 263 13.64 -19.08 -23.88
C TRP A 263 13.85 -19.81 -25.20
N LYS A 264 12.90 -19.71 -26.12
CA LYS A 264 13.00 -20.19 -27.51
C LYS A 264 13.34 -19.02 -28.43
N GLY A 265 14.51 -19.03 -29.04
CA GLY A 265 15.03 -17.95 -29.88
C GLY A 265 16.05 -17.04 -29.19
N ILE A 266 16.53 -17.44 -28.00
CA ILE A 266 17.67 -16.81 -27.33
C ILE A 266 18.65 -17.92 -26.95
N SER A 267 19.93 -17.68 -27.19
CA SER A 267 21.03 -18.52 -26.71
C SER A 267 22.18 -17.67 -26.18
N VAL A 268 22.91 -18.21 -25.21
CA VAL A 268 24.13 -17.59 -24.71
C VAL A 268 25.30 -18.06 -25.57
N VAL A 269 26.07 -17.12 -26.10
CA VAL A 269 27.32 -17.40 -26.81
C VAL A 269 28.37 -17.74 -25.78
N HIS A 270 28.83 -18.99 -25.79
CA HIS A 270 30.05 -19.34 -25.10
C HIS A 270 31.19 -18.75 -25.92
N ALA A 271 32.06 -17.96 -25.28
CA ALA A 271 33.28 -17.47 -25.91
C ALA A 271 34.12 -18.71 -26.27
N THR A 272 33.95 -19.22 -27.48
CA THR A 272 34.81 -20.23 -28.06
C THR A 272 36.17 -19.57 -28.17
N ALA A 273 37.17 -20.12 -27.48
CA ALA A 273 38.54 -19.63 -27.59
C ALA A 273 38.84 -19.47 -29.09
N LEU A 274 39.17 -18.24 -29.49
CA LEU A 274 39.76 -17.99 -30.80
C LEU A 274 41.04 -18.81 -30.83
N VAL A 275 40.95 -20.00 -31.41
CA VAL A 275 42.12 -20.77 -31.82
C VAL A 275 42.68 -19.96 -32.97
N GLU A 276 43.69 -19.15 -32.67
CA GLU A 276 44.54 -18.51 -33.66
C GLU A 276 45.04 -19.59 -34.62
N THR A 277 44.71 -19.42 -35.89
CA THR A 277 45.27 -20.16 -37.04
C THR A 277 46.10 -19.20 -37.85
#